data_AF-R7PAR8-F1
#
_entry.id   AF-R7PAR8-F1
#
_cell.length_a   1.000
_cell.length_b   1.000
_cell.length_c   1.000
_cell.angle_alpha   90.00
_cell.angle_beta   90.00
_cell.angle_gamma   90.00
#
_symmetry.space_group_name_H-M   'P 1'
#
loop_
_entity.id
_entity.type
_entity.pdbx_description
1 polymer ?
#
loop_
_entity_poly.entity_id
_entity_poly.type
_entity_poly.pdbx_seq_one_letter_code
_entity_poly.pdbx_strand_id
1 'polypeptide(L)'
;MKNLIEKKINKRAFYPYGDDTITLPYRTRVYIDSSSEEFKHLSIEDKLCDLGFAVTRGLNLYAEIKRDIDEHVKDVQYRNYEDNAKQSLFSYIDYLREVETFLTEFLLDQKHVDLIHLVNLLIEEILLRYVEYPNINSNEYIVSFTSIPLDYTAIINRFNIKSSDDKLSCYNYLLTSQESISKASISKDYILYLNRWKELLPKLSGYDLYFVYDIVYPGDEEYVIAYNEKQKGKPAKKLVLNIPPEPWSGNILNSKLVILSLNPGYVEYLNKNLANMFKPQMAEEIMEDKRKILSMEGHKFDYYEPTRILGDYYWRKKMLPLGSAVYGEQHKENIFNHVALCQYFAYTSQESPSIKDLFPSQKFTKMVLLYLATSVKDVKFLVMRHETQWKTLMGDGLWNYLYSNNRLLVSKNYANQCLTEKNIGNENYTIIVEHLKKS
;
A
#
# COMPACT_ATOMS: atom_id res chain seq x y z
N MET A 1 -15.75 -4.02 16.63
CA MET A 1 -15.22 -5.37 16.28
C MET A 1 -14.56 -5.94 17.53
N LYS A 2 -14.53 -7.26 17.68
CA LYS A 2 -13.88 -7.93 18.81
C LYS A 2 -12.38 -8.02 18.53
N ASN A 3 -11.54 -7.81 19.55
CA ASN A 3 -10.09 -8.03 19.44
C ASN A 3 -9.80 -9.53 19.66
N LEU A 4 -8.98 -10.11 18.78
CA LEU A 4 -8.39 -11.44 18.91
C LEU A 4 -7.21 -11.40 19.89
N ILE A 5 -6.34 -10.40 19.74
CA ILE A 5 -5.19 -10.14 20.62
C ILE A 5 -5.27 -8.68 21.09
N GLU A 6 -4.91 -8.43 22.34
CA GLU A 6 -4.64 -7.08 22.86
C GLU A 6 -3.49 -7.15 23.86
N LYS A 7 -2.40 -6.43 23.60
CA LYS A 7 -1.19 -6.43 24.44
C LYS A 7 -0.54 -5.05 24.49
N LYS A 8 0.27 -4.84 25.52
CA LYS A 8 1.18 -3.71 25.60
C LYS A 8 2.55 -4.13 25.10
N ILE A 9 3.19 -3.25 24.35
CA ILE A 9 4.57 -3.43 23.90
C ILE A 9 5.39 -2.18 24.21
N ASN A 10 6.69 -2.34 24.44
CA ASN A 10 7.60 -1.23 24.67
C ASN A 10 8.37 -0.92 23.38
N LYS A 11 8.20 0.29 22.85
CA LYS A 11 8.89 0.74 21.63
C LYS A 11 10.40 0.50 21.71
N ARG A 12 11.04 0.74 22.85
CA ARG A 12 12.50 0.64 23.00
C ARG A 12 13.05 -0.76 22.74
N ALA A 13 12.24 -1.81 22.90
CA ALA A 13 12.65 -3.18 22.62
C ALA A 13 12.97 -3.41 21.12
N PHE A 14 12.43 -2.57 20.22
CA PHE A 14 12.59 -2.68 18.78
C PHE A 14 13.66 -1.76 18.19
N TYR A 15 14.27 -0.90 19.03
CA TYR A 15 15.27 0.09 18.61
C TYR A 15 16.50 0.02 19.52
N PRO A 16 17.24 -1.10 19.52
CA PRO A 16 18.32 -1.35 20.48
C PRO A 16 19.50 -0.37 20.35
N TYR A 17 19.69 0.23 19.17
CA TYR A 17 20.81 1.14 18.89
C TYR A 17 20.42 2.63 18.98
N GLY A 18 19.13 2.95 19.16
CA GLY A 18 18.65 4.34 19.26
C GLY A 18 18.80 5.17 17.98
N ASP A 19 19.04 4.52 16.84
CA ASP A 19 19.27 5.11 15.51
C ASP A 19 18.04 5.03 14.61
N ASP A 20 16.85 4.82 15.20
CA ASP A 20 15.58 4.57 14.50
C ASP A 20 15.59 3.37 13.52
N THR A 21 16.63 2.53 13.55
CA THR A 21 16.65 1.24 12.84
C THR A 21 15.81 0.23 13.60
N ILE A 22 14.74 -0.27 12.96
CA ILE A 22 13.85 -1.24 13.60
C ILE A 22 14.39 -2.67 13.51
N THR A 23 14.33 -3.40 14.62
CA THR A 23 14.66 -4.82 14.71
C THR A 23 13.58 -5.58 15.50
N LEU A 24 13.58 -6.91 15.41
CA LEU A 24 12.80 -7.73 16.32
C LEU A 24 13.43 -7.71 17.74
N PRO A 25 12.62 -7.75 18.82
CA PRO A 25 13.13 -7.77 20.20
C PRO A 25 13.99 -9.01 20.54
N TYR A 26 13.83 -10.07 19.76
CA TYR A 26 14.51 -11.35 19.93
C TYR A 26 15.12 -11.79 18.60
N ARG A 27 16.00 -12.80 18.62
CA ARG A 27 16.58 -13.37 17.39
C ARG A 27 15.48 -13.92 16.48
N THR A 28 15.67 -13.82 15.17
CA THR A 28 14.69 -14.29 14.17
C THR A 28 14.26 -15.74 14.41
N ARG A 29 15.19 -16.62 14.79
CA ARG A 29 14.92 -18.01 15.19
C ARG A 29 13.76 -18.19 16.18
N VAL A 30 13.60 -17.29 17.16
CA VAL A 30 12.48 -17.30 18.13
C VAL A 30 11.12 -17.23 17.44
N TYR A 31 11.06 -16.63 16.25
CA TYR A 31 9.84 -16.44 15.48
C TYR A 31 9.62 -17.45 14.36
N ILE A 32 10.62 -18.28 14.01
CA ILE A 32 10.50 -19.15 12.83
C ILE A 32 10.90 -20.60 13.07
N ASP A 33 11.66 -20.94 14.11
CA ASP A 33 12.07 -22.32 14.34
C ASP A 33 11.17 -23.00 15.39
N SER A 34 10.01 -23.51 14.97
CA SER A 34 9.06 -24.22 15.83
C SER A 34 9.65 -25.45 16.55
N SER A 35 10.80 -25.94 16.08
CA SER A 35 11.51 -27.07 16.69
C SER A 35 12.50 -26.65 17.78
N SER A 36 12.79 -25.35 17.93
CA SER A 36 13.72 -24.84 18.94
C SER A 36 13.06 -24.64 20.30
N GLU A 37 13.89 -24.69 21.36
CA GLU A 37 13.44 -24.33 22.71
C GLU A 37 13.19 -22.81 22.82
N GLU A 38 14.01 -22.01 22.12
CA GLU A 38 13.87 -20.55 22.05
C GLU A 38 12.49 -20.12 21.56
N PHE A 39 11.94 -20.82 20.56
CA PHE A 39 10.60 -20.56 20.04
C PHE A 39 9.51 -20.75 21.09
N LYS A 40 9.68 -21.66 22.05
CA LYS A 40 8.66 -21.95 23.08
C LYS A 40 8.61 -20.87 24.17
N HIS A 41 9.59 -19.97 24.24
CA HIS A 41 9.63 -18.92 25.25
C HIS A 41 8.57 -17.83 25.06
N LEU A 42 8.05 -17.66 23.85
CA LEU A 42 7.01 -16.69 23.55
C LEU A 42 5.71 -17.39 23.14
N SER A 43 4.58 -16.84 23.55
CA SER A 43 3.28 -17.26 23.00
C SER A 43 3.18 -16.88 21.51
N ILE A 44 2.24 -17.47 20.78
CA ILE A 44 1.95 -17.06 19.40
C ILE A 44 1.50 -15.60 19.34
N GLU A 45 0.76 -15.15 20.36
CA GLU A 45 0.29 -13.78 20.50
C GLU A 45 1.41 -12.79 20.73
N ASP A 46 2.42 -13.13 21.55
CA ASP A 46 3.61 -12.28 21.74
C ASP A 46 4.34 -12.09 20.41
N LYS A 47 4.61 -13.20 19.71
CA LYS A 47 5.29 -13.17 18.41
C LYS A 47 4.51 -12.36 17.38
N LEU A 48 3.20 -12.53 17.29
CA LEU A 48 2.35 -11.76 16.37
C LEU A 48 2.34 -10.27 16.71
N CYS A 49 2.34 -9.89 17.99
CA CYS A 49 2.44 -8.49 18.41
C CYS A 49 3.79 -7.87 18.00
N ASP A 50 4.88 -8.59 18.20
CA ASP A 50 6.22 -8.16 17.80
C ASP A 50 6.34 -8.01 16.28
N LEU A 51 5.90 -9.04 15.54
CA LEU A 51 5.88 -9.02 14.07
C LEU A 51 4.99 -7.89 13.53
N GLY A 52 3.80 -7.70 14.11
CA GLY A 52 2.87 -6.64 13.72
C GLY A 52 3.47 -5.24 13.90
N PHE A 53 4.08 -4.99 15.06
CA PHE A 53 4.73 -3.71 15.33
C PHE A 53 5.93 -3.46 14.41
N ALA A 54 6.74 -4.48 14.17
CA ALA A 54 7.93 -4.35 13.34
C ALA A 54 7.60 -4.15 11.85
N VAL A 55 6.67 -4.94 11.31
CA VAL A 55 6.26 -4.86 9.90
C VAL A 55 5.59 -3.53 9.58
N THR A 56 4.70 -3.03 10.46
CA THR A 56 4.03 -1.74 10.26
C THR A 56 4.97 -0.54 10.30
N ARG A 57 6.17 -0.70 10.89
CA ARG A 57 7.27 0.27 10.87
C ARG A 57 8.31 0.00 9.80
N GLY A 58 8.06 -0.95 8.90
CA GLY A 58 8.83 -1.13 7.68
C GLY A 58 9.90 -2.21 7.73
N LEU A 59 10.00 -3.03 8.79
CA LEU A 59 10.89 -4.19 8.83
C LEU A 59 10.69 -5.08 7.58
N ASN A 60 11.78 -5.42 6.89
CA ASN A 60 11.73 -6.38 5.79
C ASN A 60 11.77 -7.82 6.35
N LEU A 61 10.60 -8.31 6.77
CA LEU A 61 10.47 -9.63 7.39
C LEU A 61 11.02 -10.76 6.52
N TYR A 62 10.81 -10.72 5.20
CA TYR A 62 11.37 -11.73 4.30
C TYR A 62 12.89 -11.74 4.33
N ALA A 63 13.54 -10.58 4.28
CA ALA A 63 14.99 -10.48 4.33
C ALA A 63 15.57 -10.98 5.67
N GLU A 64 14.91 -10.68 6.79
CA GLU A 64 15.32 -11.18 8.11
C GLU A 64 15.21 -12.71 8.20
N ILE A 65 14.08 -13.28 7.81
CA ILE A 65 13.85 -14.73 7.81
C ILE A 65 14.83 -15.42 6.86
N LYS A 66 15.01 -14.89 5.64
CA LYS A 66 15.88 -15.49 4.64
C LYS A 66 17.34 -15.49 5.09
N ARG A 67 17.81 -14.40 5.71
CA ARG A 67 19.17 -14.31 6.27
C ARG A 67 19.40 -15.36 7.35
N ASP A 68 18.45 -15.51 8.27
CA ASP A 68 18.53 -16.48 9.36
C ASP A 68 18.52 -17.92 8.82
N ILE A 69 17.69 -18.22 7.81
CA ILE A 69 17.70 -19.52 7.12
C ILE A 69 19.05 -19.79 6.46
N ASP A 70 19.56 -18.85 5.67
CA ASP A 70 20.81 -19.01 4.93
C ASP A 70 22.03 -19.18 5.86
N GLU A 71 21.95 -18.68 7.09
CA GLU A 71 22.96 -18.91 8.13
C GLU A 71 22.89 -20.34 8.69
N HIS A 72 21.71 -20.82 9.06
CA HIS A 72 21.55 -22.12 9.73
C HIS A 72 21.73 -23.31 8.78
N VAL A 73 21.26 -23.24 7.53
CA VAL A 73 21.35 -24.37 6.57
C VAL A 73 22.79 -24.75 6.19
N LYS A 74 23.79 -23.93 6.58
CA LYS A 74 25.22 -24.26 6.45
C LYS A 74 25.61 -25.46 7.30
N ASP A 75 24.91 -25.69 8.40
CA ASP A 75 25.06 -26.89 9.23
C ASP A 75 24.11 -27.99 8.73
N VAL A 76 24.68 -29.18 8.51
CA VAL A 76 23.97 -30.38 8.02
C VAL A 76 22.78 -30.75 8.91
N GLN A 77 22.84 -30.46 10.21
CA GLN A 77 21.76 -30.75 11.15
C GLN A 77 20.51 -29.90 10.89
N TYR A 78 20.64 -28.76 10.21
CA TYR A 78 19.58 -27.78 9.95
C TYR A 78 19.16 -27.73 8.47
N ARG A 79 19.39 -28.80 7.69
CA ARG A 79 19.01 -28.83 6.27
C ARG A 79 17.53 -28.58 5.99
N ASN A 80 16.64 -28.89 6.94
CA ASN A 80 15.20 -28.69 6.81
C ASN A 80 14.71 -27.39 7.51
N TYR A 81 15.61 -26.44 7.80
CA TYR A 81 15.26 -25.25 8.57
C TYR A 81 14.23 -24.35 7.88
N GLU A 82 14.24 -24.28 6.54
CA GLU A 82 13.19 -23.56 5.79
C GLU A 82 11.81 -24.22 5.95
N ASP A 83 11.74 -25.56 6.02
CA ASP A 83 10.47 -26.27 6.25
C ASP A 83 9.92 -25.94 7.67
N ASN A 84 10.78 -25.86 8.68
CA ASN A 84 10.40 -25.43 10.03
C ASN A 84 9.90 -23.98 10.03
N ALA A 85 10.58 -23.09 9.30
CA ALA A 85 10.15 -21.69 9.13
C ALA A 85 8.75 -21.61 8.51
N LYS A 86 8.51 -22.36 7.42
CA LYS A 86 7.19 -22.42 6.78
C LYS A 86 6.11 -22.93 7.73
N GLN A 87 6.39 -23.97 8.52
CA GLN A 87 5.45 -24.49 9.51
C GLN A 87 5.06 -23.41 10.55
N SER A 88 6.03 -22.65 11.05
CA SER A 88 5.77 -21.52 11.97
C SER A 88 4.89 -20.46 11.32
N LEU A 89 5.19 -20.07 10.07
CA LEU A 89 4.41 -19.07 9.35
C LEU A 89 2.97 -19.52 9.08
N PHE A 90 2.74 -20.79 8.73
CA PHE A 90 1.39 -21.35 8.61
C PHE A 90 0.63 -21.26 9.93
N SER A 91 1.28 -21.58 11.06
CA SER A 91 0.63 -21.49 12.37
C SER A 91 0.18 -20.06 12.71
N TYR A 92 0.94 -19.05 12.31
CA TYR A 92 0.55 -17.64 12.46
C TYR A 92 -0.64 -17.25 11.58
N ILE A 93 -0.63 -17.69 10.33
CA ILE A 93 -1.73 -17.42 9.39
C ILE A 93 -3.02 -18.07 9.88
N ASP A 94 -2.98 -19.33 10.29
CA ASP A 94 -4.14 -20.06 10.78
C ASP A 94 -4.65 -19.47 12.11
N TYR A 95 -3.75 -19.06 13.00
CA TYR A 95 -4.14 -18.34 14.23
C TYR A 95 -4.85 -17.02 13.92
N LEU A 96 -4.28 -16.18 13.04
CA LEU A 96 -4.89 -14.90 12.66
C LEU A 96 -6.23 -15.08 11.96
N ARG A 97 -6.41 -16.17 11.22
CA ARG A 97 -7.66 -16.52 10.52
C ARG A 97 -8.66 -17.24 11.42
N GLU A 98 -8.30 -17.53 12.66
CA GLU A 98 -9.17 -18.17 13.67
C GLU A 98 -9.86 -19.43 13.13
N VAL A 99 -9.10 -20.26 12.41
CA VAL A 99 -9.64 -21.45 11.73
C VAL A 99 -9.71 -22.65 12.66
N GLU A 100 -10.74 -23.48 12.47
CA GLU A 100 -10.87 -24.75 13.19
C GLU A 100 -10.00 -25.86 12.58
N THR A 101 -9.81 -25.83 11.26
CA THR A 101 -8.99 -26.79 10.51
C THR A 101 -7.78 -26.08 9.93
N PHE A 102 -6.60 -26.66 10.08
CA PHE A 102 -5.38 -25.99 9.64
C PHE A 102 -5.22 -26.02 8.12
N LEU A 103 -4.62 -24.96 7.55
CA LEU A 103 -4.40 -24.87 6.11
C LEU A 103 -3.52 -26.02 5.61
N THR A 104 -2.58 -26.43 6.46
CA THR A 104 -1.64 -27.54 6.26
C THR A 104 -2.32 -28.89 6.05
N GLU A 105 -3.55 -29.09 6.53
CA GLU A 105 -4.34 -30.30 6.30
C GLU A 105 -4.88 -30.39 4.87
N PHE A 106 -5.07 -29.23 4.23
CA PHE A 106 -5.57 -29.17 2.86
C PHE A 106 -4.45 -29.09 1.83
N LEU A 107 -3.32 -28.45 2.15
CA LEU A 107 -2.21 -28.28 1.22
C LEU A 107 -1.49 -29.62 0.97
N LEU A 108 -1.47 -30.05 -0.30
CA LEU A 108 -0.85 -31.32 -0.73
C LEU A 108 0.66 -31.36 -0.49
N ASP A 109 1.36 -30.25 -0.72
CA ASP A 109 2.81 -30.16 -0.51
C ASP A 109 3.22 -28.76 -0.08
N GLN A 110 3.37 -28.59 1.23
CA GLN A 110 3.79 -27.32 1.84
C GLN A 110 5.23 -26.94 1.48
N LYS A 111 6.08 -27.92 1.14
CA LYS A 111 7.50 -27.66 0.83
C LYS A 111 7.65 -26.88 -0.46
N HIS A 112 6.71 -27.07 -1.39
CA HIS A 112 6.66 -26.37 -2.67
C HIS A 112 6.05 -24.97 -2.59
N VAL A 113 5.52 -24.54 -1.44
CA VAL A 113 5.10 -23.14 -1.25
C VAL A 113 6.34 -22.27 -1.12
N ASP A 114 6.45 -21.26 -1.98
CA ASP A 114 7.55 -20.30 -1.95
C ASP A 114 7.53 -19.49 -0.64
N LEU A 115 8.68 -19.43 0.05
CA LEU A 115 8.81 -18.73 1.33
C LEU A 115 8.36 -17.25 1.22
N ILE A 116 8.73 -16.56 0.14
CA ILE A 116 8.36 -15.16 -0.06
C ILE A 116 6.83 -14.99 -0.17
N HIS A 117 6.14 -15.94 -0.80
CA HIS A 117 4.69 -15.90 -0.93
C HIS A 117 4.03 -16.05 0.45
N LEU A 118 4.51 -16.98 1.27
CA LEU A 118 4.00 -17.21 2.61
C LEU A 118 4.25 -16.03 3.56
N VAL A 119 5.44 -15.41 3.48
CA VAL A 119 5.76 -14.19 4.24
C VAL A 119 4.87 -13.03 3.81
N ASN A 120 4.65 -12.84 2.50
CA ASN A 120 3.76 -11.80 2.00
C ASN A 120 2.30 -12.01 2.45
N LEU A 121 1.83 -13.27 2.46
CA LEU A 121 0.53 -13.62 2.98
C LEU A 121 0.40 -13.25 4.46
N LEU A 122 1.35 -13.66 5.30
CA LEU A 122 1.36 -13.31 6.72
C LEU A 122 1.36 -11.79 6.93
N ILE A 123 2.18 -11.05 6.19
CA ILE A 123 2.21 -9.58 6.26
C ILE A 123 0.82 -9.01 5.94
N GLU A 124 0.14 -9.46 4.90
CA GLU A 124 -1.21 -8.98 4.59
C GLU A 124 -2.24 -9.34 5.66
N GLU A 125 -2.20 -10.56 6.20
CA GLU A 125 -3.09 -10.96 7.29
C GLU A 125 -2.87 -10.12 8.55
N ILE A 126 -1.61 -9.73 8.83
CA ILE A 126 -1.25 -8.78 9.88
C ILE A 126 -1.82 -7.39 9.57
N LEU A 127 -1.56 -6.83 8.38
CA LEU A 127 -1.98 -5.47 8.02
C LEU A 127 -3.51 -5.30 8.05
N LEU A 128 -4.27 -6.36 7.77
CA LEU A 128 -5.74 -6.35 7.82
C LEU A 128 -6.31 -6.28 9.24
N ARG A 129 -5.53 -6.70 10.25
CA ARG A 129 -6.01 -6.89 11.63
C ARG A 129 -5.34 -5.97 12.63
N TYR A 130 -4.07 -5.64 12.40
CA TYR A 130 -3.23 -4.94 13.35
C TYR A 130 -3.64 -3.47 13.48
N VAL A 131 -3.92 -3.08 14.71
CA VAL A 131 -4.19 -1.71 15.11
C VAL A 131 -3.36 -1.39 16.35
N GLU A 132 -2.80 -0.19 16.39
CA GLU A 132 -2.02 0.30 17.51
C GLU A 132 -2.43 1.71 17.93
N TYR A 133 -2.25 2.00 19.22
CA TYR A 133 -2.40 3.33 19.78
C TYR A 133 -1.25 3.61 20.76
N PRO A 134 -0.56 4.76 20.64
CA PRO A 134 0.49 5.13 21.57
C PRO A 134 -0.12 5.53 22.91
N ASN A 135 0.51 5.12 24.01
CA ASN A 135 0.24 5.71 25.32
C ASN A 135 1.02 7.03 25.43
N ILE A 136 0.32 8.17 25.42
CA ILE A 136 0.91 9.52 25.36
C ILE A 136 1.92 9.78 26.51
N ASN A 137 1.78 9.06 27.63
CA ASN A 137 2.60 9.25 28.82
C ASN A 137 3.74 8.22 28.97
N SER A 138 3.93 7.30 28.02
CA SER A 138 4.98 6.28 28.09
C SER A 138 5.57 5.92 26.71
N ASN A 139 6.64 5.12 26.69
CA ASN A 139 7.15 4.50 25.45
C ASN A 139 6.39 3.22 25.07
N GLU A 140 5.15 3.07 25.56
CA GLU A 140 4.35 1.88 25.35
C GLU A 140 3.28 2.12 24.27
N TYR A 141 2.98 1.05 23.54
CA TYR A 141 1.87 1.00 22.60
C TYR A 141 0.90 -0.07 23.07
N ILE A 142 -0.39 0.22 22.98
CA ILE A 142 -1.42 -0.81 23.03
C ILE A 142 -1.60 -1.28 21.59
N VAL A 143 -1.30 -2.55 21.37
CA VAL A 143 -1.44 -3.20 20.07
C VAL A 143 -2.54 -4.23 20.15
N SER A 144 -3.30 -4.36 19.06
CA SER A 144 -4.40 -5.29 18.97
C SER A 144 -4.52 -5.87 17.58
N PHE A 145 -5.08 -7.07 17.51
CA PHE A 145 -5.47 -7.70 16.26
C PHE A 145 -6.98 -7.84 16.24
N THR A 146 -7.62 -7.28 15.22
CA THR A 146 -9.05 -7.41 14.99
C THR A 146 -9.40 -8.85 14.60
N SER A 147 -10.45 -9.42 15.20
CA SER A 147 -10.96 -10.76 14.86
C SER A 147 -11.60 -10.76 13.46
N ILE A 148 -11.15 -11.68 12.60
CA ILE A 148 -11.62 -11.90 11.23
C ILE A 148 -11.57 -13.42 10.97
N PRO A 149 -12.56 -14.18 11.47
CA PRO A 149 -12.57 -15.63 11.35
C PRO A 149 -12.90 -16.12 9.94
N LEU A 150 -12.20 -17.16 9.51
CA LEU A 150 -12.40 -17.86 8.25
C LEU A 150 -12.87 -19.31 8.48
N ASP A 151 -13.60 -19.83 7.50
CA ASP A 151 -14.06 -21.22 7.47
C ASP A 151 -13.51 -21.85 6.18
N TYR A 152 -12.40 -22.57 6.28
CA TYR A 152 -11.77 -23.22 5.13
C TYR A 152 -12.67 -24.27 4.50
N THR A 153 -13.45 -25.01 5.28
CA THR A 153 -14.38 -26.02 4.75
C THR A 153 -15.45 -25.36 3.89
N ALA A 154 -16.07 -24.28 4.36
CA ALA A 154 -17.02 -23.52 3.57
C ALA A 154 -16.38 -22.92 2.31
N ILE A 155 -15.16 -22.38 2.41
CA ILE A 155 -14.43 -21.83 1.25
C ILE A 155 -14.19 -22.91 0.21
N ILE A 156 -13.63 -24.06 0.60
CA ILE A 156 -13.33 -25.19 -0.28
C ILE A 156 -14.60 -25.72 -0.95
N ASN A 157 -15.70 -25.84 -0.20
CA ASN A 157 -16.98 -26.28 -0.74
C ASN A 157 -17.50 -25.37 -1.86
N ARG A 158 -17.22 -24.06 -1.83
CA ARG A 158 -17.59 -23.12 -2.90
C ARG A 158 -16.84 -23.38 -4.21
N PHE A 159 -15.65 -23.99 -4.18
CA PHE A 159 -14.86 -24.29 -5.38
C PHE A 159 -15.39 -25.50 -6.17
N ASN A 160 -16.28 -26.32 -5.59
CA ASN A 160 -16.88 -27.48 -6.26
C ASN A 160 -15.86 -28.35 -7.03
N ILE A 161 -14.79 -28.74 -6.33
CA ILE A 161 -13.60 -29.38 -6.90
C ILE A 161 -13.98 -30.68 -7.61
N LYS A 162 -13.78 -30.74 -8.94
CA LYS A 162 -14.03 -31.92 -9.78
C LYS A 162 -12.79 -32.41 -10.52
N SER A 163 -11.76 -31.57 -10.58
CA SER A 163 -10.51 -31.83 -11.29
C SER A 163 -9.28 -31.45 -10.45
N SER A 164 -8.10 -31.83 -10.92
CA SER A 164 -6.82 -31.36 -10.36
C SER A 164 -6.66 -29.84 -10.46
N ASP A 165 -7.18 -29.23 -11.52
CA ASP A 165 -7.02 -27.80 -11.80
C ASP A 165 -7.90 -26.97 -10.86
N ASP A 166 -9.12 -27.44 -10.56
CA ASP A 166 -9.99 -26.84 -9.56
C ASP A 166 -9.33 -26.89 -8.17
N LYS A 167 -8.68 -28.02 -7.86
CA LYS A 167 -7.98 -28.23 -6.59
C LYS A 167 -6.81 -27.25 -6.45
N LEU A 168 -5.98 -27.11 -7.48
CA LEU A 168 -4.86 -26.17 -7.50
C LEU A 168 -5.36 -24.72 -7.38
N SER A 169 -6.45 -24.37 -8.09
CA SER A 169 -7.06 -23.03 -8.02
C SER A 169 -7.58 -22.71 -6.62
N CYS A 170 -8.22 -23.67 -5.95
CA CYS A 170 -8.67 -23.52 -4.57
C CYS A 170 -7.50 -23.31 -3.60
N TYR A 171 -6.40 -24.06 -3.76
CA TYR A 171 -5.23 -23.91 -2.89
C TYR A 171 -4.51 -22.58 -3.09
N ASN A 172 -4.35 -22.17 -4.34
CA ASN A 172 -3.81 -20.85 -4.66
C ASN A 172 -4.69 -19.75 -4.06
N TYR A 173 -6.03 -19.91 -4.06
CA TYR A 173 -6.93 -18.97 -3.40
C TYR A 173 -6.71 -18.91 -1.88
N LEU A 174 -6.60 -20.05 -1.20
CA LEU A 174 -6.35 -20.10 0.25
C LEU A 174 -4.99 -19.52 0.66
N LEU A 175 -4.01 -19.53 -0.25
CA LEU A 175 -2.71 -18.87 -0.11
C LEU A 175 -2.75 -17.36 -0.42
N THR A 176 -3.94 -16.76 -0.53
CA THR A 176 -4.11 -15.31 -0.61
C THR A 176 -4.96 -14.77 0.54
N SER A 177 -4.89 -13.46 0.78
CA SER A 177 -5.70 -12.77 1.80
C SER A 177 -7.11 -12.38 1.29
N GLN A 178 -7.54 -12.84 0.11
CA GLN A 178 -8.80 -12.44 -0.54
C GLN A 178 -10.02 -12.61 0.37
N GLU A 179 -10.14 -13.75 1.05
CA GLU A 179 -11.26 -14.00 1.95
C GLU A 179 -11.23 -13.06 3.17
N SER A 180 -10.05 -12.84 3.76
CA SER A 180 -9.87 -11.89 4.86
C SER A 180 -10.25 -10.47 4.43
N ILE A 181 -9.83 -10.01 3.25
CA ILE A 181 -10.17 -8.67 2.73
C ILE A 181 -11.68 -8.50 2.58
N SER A 182 -12.41 -9.53 2.13
CA SER A 182 -13.87 -9.46 1.95
C SER A 182 -14.63 -9.17 3.25
N LYS A 183 -14.06 -9.58 4.39
CA LYS A 183 -14.63 -9.49 5.74
C LYS A 183 -14.04 -8.35 6.58
N ALA A 184 -12.82 -7.92 6.28
CA ALA A 184 -12.09 -6.90 7.01
C ALA A 184 -12.78 -5.53 6.93
N SER A 185 -12.47 -4.68 7.92
CA SER A 185 -12.91 -3.28 7.96
C SER A 185 -11.84 -2.44 8.66
N ILE A 186 -10.99 -1.76 7.89
CA ILE A 186 -9.98 -0.83 8.44
C ILE A 186 -10.64 0.52 8.74
N SER A 187 -10.41 1.10 9.92
CA SER A 187 -11.03 2.39 10.25
C SER A 187 -10.34 3.56 9.54
N LYS A 188 -11.14 4.59 9.19
CA LYS A 188 -10.62 5.85 8.64
C LYS A 188 -9.65 6.51 9.62
N ASP A 189 -9.99 6.53 10.90
CA ASP A 189 -9.18 7.15 11.95
C ASP A 189 -7.79 6.49 12.05
N TYR A 190 -7.70 5.19 11.84
CA TYR A 190 -6.42 4.49 11.84
C TYR A 190 -5.56 4.87 10.63
N ILE A 191 -6.15 5.03 9.43
CA ILE A 191 -5.42 5.54 8.26
C ILE A 191 -4.92 6.97 8.49
N LEU A 192 -5.74 7.84 9.09
CA LEU A 192 -5.33 9.20 9.43
C LEU A 192 -4.24 9.24 10.52
N TYR A 193 -4.28 8.30 11.47
CA TYR A 193 -3.23 8.10 12.46
C TYR A 193 -1.91 7.72 11.77
N LEU A 194 -1.91 6.70 10.90
CA LEU A 194 -0.75 6.22 10.16
C LEU A 194 -0.20 7.25 9.16
N ASN A 195 -0.98 8.24 8.74
CA ASN A 195 -0.56 9.24 7.78
C ASN A 195 0.56 10.13 8.33
N ARG A 196 1.81 9.86 7.92
CA ARG A 196 2.98 10.69 8.26
C ARG A 196 3.27 11.80 7.26
N TRP A 197 2.57 11.89 6.13
CA TRP A 197 2.70 13.04 5.23
C TRP A 197 2.35 14.36 5.95
N LYS A 198 1.48 14.29 6.96
CA LYS A 198 1.11 15.44 7.80
C LYS A 198 2.29 16.03 8.58
N GLU A 199 3.36 15.28 8.79
CA GLU A 199 4.60 15.77 9.44
C GLU A 199 5.34 16.79 8.55
N LEU A 200 5.06 16.81 7.24
CA LEU A 200 5.69 17.74 6.29
C LEU A 200 4.94 19.06 6.15
N LEU A 201 3.71 19.17 6.65
CA LEU A 201 2.87 20.36 6.48
C LEU A 201 3.53 21.67 6.94
N PRO A 202 4.28 21.72 8.07
CA PRO A 202 4.97 22.94 8.48
C PRO A 202 6.02 23.41 7.45
N LYS A 203 6.61 22.47 6.69
CA LYS A 203 7.59 22.78 5.64
C LYS A 203 6.94 23.30 4.35
N LEU A 204 5.63 23.09 4.18
CA LEU A 204 4.83 23.59 3.07
C LEU A 204 4.18 24.93 3.44
N SER A 205 5.00 25.87 3.91
CA SER A 205 4.57 27.21 4.31
C SER A 205 5.29 28.28 3.48
N GLY A 206 4.68 29.45 3.39
CA GLY A 206 5.18 30.53 2.54
C GLY A 206 4.78 30.39 1.07
N TYR A 207 5.46 31.14 0.21
CA TYR A 207 5.09 31.29 -1.20
C TYR A 207 6.05 30.56 -2.15
N ASP A 208 7.06 29.87 -1.61
CA ASP A 208 8.03 29.13 -2.41
C ASP A 208 7.43 27.80 -2.86
N LEU A 209 7.30 27.61 -4.17
CA LEU A 209 6.84 26.35 -4.77
C LEU A 209 8.01 25.42 -5.15
N TYR A 210 9.25 25.93 -5.06
CA TYR A 210 10.51 25.21 -5.24
C TYR A 210 11.43 25.56 -4.07
N PHE A 211 11.75 24.57 -3.24
CA PHE A 211 12.44 24.74 -1.96
C PHE A 211 13.96 24.62 -2.09
N VAL A 212 14.69 25.20 -1.13
CA VAL A 212 16.15 25.01 -1.00
C VAL A 212 16.54 23.75 -0.23
N TYR A 213 15.54 23.00 0.25
CA TYR A 213 15.67 21.78 1.04
C TYR A 213 14.77 20.68 0.49
N ASP A 214 15.02 19.44 0.90
CA ASP A 214 14.27 18.27 0.42
C ASP A 214 13.01 18.03 1.26
N ILE A 215 11.92 17.70 0.59
CA ILE A 215 10.63 17.33 1.17
C ILE A 215 10.44 15.82 1.02
N VAL A 216 10.85 15.07 2.04
CA VAL A 216 10.87 13.60 2.04
C VAL A 216 9.93 13.08 3.11
N TYR A 217 9.15 12.05 2.78
CA TYR A 217 8.33 11.31 3.73
C TYR A 217 9.19 10.77 4.87
N PRO A 218 8.77 10.93 6.13
CA PRO A 218 9.54 10.40 7.26
C PRO A 218 9.75 8.88 7.17
N GLY A 219 11.01 8.46 7.01
CA GLY A 219 11.44 7.08 6.79
C GLY A 219 11.96 6.80 5.37
N ASP A 220 11.68 7.68 4.40
CA ASP A 220 12.16 7.51 3.01
C ASP A 220 13.59 8.06 2.81
N GLU A 221 14.20 8.73 3.78
CA GLU A 221 15.44 9.50 3.64
C GLU A 221 16.60 8.67 3.07
N GLU A 222 16.91 7.53 3.69
CA GLU A 222 17.98 6.66 3.20
C GLU A 222 17.65 6.03 1.84
N TYR A 223 16.37 5.75 1.59
CA TYR A 223 15.90 5.17 0.35
C TYR A 223 16.07 6.15 -0.83
N VAL A 224 15.69 7.42 -0.66
CA VAL A 224 15.84 8.44 -1.70
C VAL A 224 17.32 8.74 -1.96
N ILE A 225 18.14 8.81 -0.91
CA ILE A 225 19.60 9.01 -1.05
C ILE A 225 20.20 7.84 -1.83
N ALA A 226 19.98 6.60 -1.37
CA ALA A 226 20.52 5.42 -2.03
C ALA A 226 20.05 5.29 -3.49
N TYR A 227 18.80 5.65 -3.79
CA TYR A 227 18.29 5.65 -5.15
C TYR A 227 18.97 6.73 -6.02
N ASN A 228 19.01 7.98 -5.57
CA ASN A 228 19.60 9.10 -6.33
C ASN A 228 21.10 8.93 -6.56
N GLU A 229 21.81 8.34 -5.60
CA GLU A 229 23.23 7.99 -5.70
C GLU A 229 23.47 6.98 -6.82
N LYS A 230 22.62 5.95 -6.94
CA LYS A 230 22.66 4.98 -8.05
C LYS A 230 22.37 5.62 -9.41
N GLN A 231 21.66 6.76 -9.44
CA GLN A 231 21.33 7.50 -10.66
C GLN A 231 22.29 8.68 -10.94
N LYS A 232 23.47 8.77 -10.31
CA LYS A 232 24.44 9.86 -10.57
C LYS A 232 24.74 10.11 -12.04
N GLY A 233 24.87 9.05 -12.85
CA GLY A 233 25.09 9.14 -14.30
C GLY A 233 23.83 9.32 -15.15
N LYS A 234 22.63 9.40 -14.54
CA LYS A 234 21.33 9.53 -15.23
C LYS A 234 20.45 10.59 -14.56
N PRO A 235 20.78 11.89 -14.67
CA PRO A 235 20.05 12.97 -14.00
C PRO A 235 18.53 12.95 -14.23
N ALA A 236 18.05 12.61 -15.43
CA ALA A 236 16.62 12.53 -15.74
C ALA A 236 15.86 11.49 -14.89
N LYS A 237 16.55 10.49 -14.33
CA LYS A 237 15.98 9.45 -13.47
C LYS A 237 16.07 9.77 -11.98
N LYS A 238 16.77 10.85 -11.60
CA LYS A 238 16.84 11.28 -10.21
C LYS A 238 15.48 11.81 -9.76
N LEU A 239 15.19 11.58 -8.49
CA LEU A 239 14.05 12.16 -7.81
C LEU A 239 14.34 13.61 -7.50
N VAL A 240 13.40 14.48 -7.82
CA VAL A 240 13.41 15.90 -7.46
C VAL A 240 12.61 16.05 -6.18
N LEU A 241 13.32 16.37 -5.09
CA LEU A 241 12.77 16.41 -3.73
C LEU A 241 12.48 17.83 -3.24
N ASN A 242 12.93 18.84 -4.00
CA ASN A 242 12.77 20.25 -3.68
C ASN A 242 11.41 20.83 -4.08
N ILE A 243 10.40 19.99 -4.29
CA ILE A 243 9.03 20.38 -4.60
C ILE A 243 8.07 19.54 -3.76
N PRO A 244 6.83 20.00 -3.51
CA PRO A 244 5.87 19.23 -2.73
C PRO A 244 5.64 17.82 -3.33
N PRO A 245 5.71 16.76 -2.51
CA PRO A 245 5.37 15.42 -2.97
C PRO A 245 3.87 15.32 -3.27
N GLU A 246 3.50 14.42 -4.16
CA GLU A 246 2.11 14.23 -4.59
C GLU A 246 1.78 12.73 -4.66
N PRO A 247 1.55 12.09 -3.49
CA PRO A 247 1.17 10.68 -3.44
C PRO A 247 -0.24 10.45 -4.03
N TRP A 248 -1.11 11.46 -3.93
CA TRP A 248 -2.42 11.50 -4.57
C TRP A 248 -2.83 12.95 -4.86
N SER A 249 -3.91 13.10 -5.63
CA SER A 249 -4.59 14.38 -5.84
C SER A 249 -6.10 14.18 -5.75
N GLY A 250 -6.81 15.24 -5.35
CA GLY A 250 -8.24 15.16 -4.99
C GLY A 250 -8.47 14.45 -3.65
N ASN A 251 -9.74 14.20 -3.32
CA ASN A 251 -10.13 13.55 -2.08
C ASN A 251 -10.12 12.02 -2.24
N ILE A 252 -8.96 11.40 -2.00
CA ILE A 252 -8.77 9.95 -2.15
C ILE A 252 -9.74 9.13 -1.27
N LEU A 253 -10.03 9.60 -0.05
CA LEU A 253 -10.88 8.88 0.91
C LEU A 253 -12.37 8.88 0.57
N ASN A 254 -12.84 9.83 -0.24
CA ASN A 254 -14.25 9.98 -0.63
C ASN A 254 -14.52 9.74 -2.12
N SER A 255 -13.47 9.47 -2.91
CA SER A 255 -13.60 9.21 -4.36
C SER A 255 -14.40 7.94 -4.67
N LYS A 256 -15.06 7.93 -5.83
CA LYS A 256 -15.77 6.77 -6.41
C LYS A 256 -14.90 6.01 -7.41
N LEU A 257 -13.95 6.71 -8.03
CA LEU A 257 -12.93 6.15 -8.92
C LEU A 257 -11.55 6.64 -8.50
N VAL A 258 -10.66 5.72 -8.15
CA VAL A 258 -9.24 6.00 -7.93
C VAL A 258 -8.45 5.60 -9.16
N ILE A 259 -7.78 6.57 -9.77
CA ILE A 259 -6.93 6.37 -10.93
C ILE A 259 -5.52 6.08 -10.43
N LEU A 260 -4.97 4.93 -10.83
CA LEU A 260 -3.67 4.46 -10.43
C LEU A 260 -2.63 4.78 -11.52
N SER A 261 -1.71 5.68 -11.19
CA SER A 261 -0.65 6.21 -12.06
C SER A 261 0.75 5.89 -11.51
N LEU A 262 1.81 6.30 -12.20
CA LEU A 262 3.18 6.01 -11.82
C LEU A 262 3.71 7.01 -10.78
N ASN A 263 4.12 8.19 -11.22
CA ASN A 263 4.64 9.26 -10.37
C ASN A 263 4.39 10.61 -11.05
N PRO A 264 4.41 11.72 -10.30
CA PRO A 264 4.31 13.05 -10.89
C PRO A 264 5.49 13.30 -11.85
N GLY A 265 5.21 13.86 -13.03
CA GLY A 265 6.24 14.18 -14.01
C GLY A 265 6.95 15.49 -13.69
N TYR A 266 8.27 15.52 -13.88
CA TYR A 266 9.07 16.74 -13.76
C TYR A 266 9.24 17.43 -15.11
N VAL A 267 8.82 18.68 -15.18
CA VAL A 267 9.08 19.59 -16.29
C VAL A 267 9.68 20.87 -15.70
N GLU A 268 10.97 21.10 -15.93
CA GLU A 268 11.70 22.23 -15.29
C GLU A 268 11.00 23.58 -15.50
N TYR A 269 10.47 23.82 -16.70
CA TYR A 269 9.70 25.04 -16.97
C TYR A 269 8.49 25.19 -16.04
N LEU A 270 7.72 24.12 -15.79
CA LEU A 270 6.53 24.17 -14.95
C LEU A 270 6.90 24.15 -13.46
N ASN A 271 7.67 23.14 -13.05
CA ASN A 271 7.92 22.83 -11.64
C ASN A 271 8.94 23.75 -10.97
N LYS A 272 9.68 24.56 -11.73
CA LYS A 272 10.69 25.49 -11.20
C LYS A 272 10.50 26.91 -11.73
N ASN A 273 10.50 27.09 -13.05
CA ASN A 273 10.49 28.45 -13.61
C ASN A 273 9.13 29.14 -13.40
N LEU A 274 8.04 28.51 -13.84
CA LEU A 274 6.67 29.00 -13.66
C LEU A 274 6.28 29.00 -12.19
N ALA A 275 6.70 27.97 -11.44
CA ALA A 275 6.50 27.87 -10.00
C ALA A 275 6.99 29.15 -9.27
N ASN A 276 8.15 29.68 -9.66
CA ASN A 276 8.72 30.92 -9.10
C ASN A 276 8.10 32.23 -9.66
N MET A 277 7.18 32.15 -10.62
CA MET A 277 6.51 33.31 -11.22
C MET A 277 5.12 33.57 -10.63
N PHE A 278 4.58 32.66 -9.82
CA PHE A 278 3.27 32.84 -9.20
C PHE A 278 3.28 34.00 -8.20
N LYS A 279 2.20 34.79 -8.22
CA LYS A 279 1.98 35.82 -7.19
C LYS A 279 1.77 35.13 -5.83
N PRO A 280 2.10 35.80 -4.70
CA PRO A 280 1.97 35.21 -3.37
C PRO A 280 0.62 34.54 -3.09
N GLN A 281 -0.50 35.17 -3.47
CA GLN A 281 -1.83 34.58 -3.31
C GLN A 281 -2.01 33.27 -4.08
N MET A 282 -1.53 33.20 -5.33
CA MET A 282 -1.65 32.00 -6.16
C MET A 282 -0.75 30.87 -5.64
N ALA A 283 0.44 31.22 -5.16
CA ALA A 283 1.34 30.25 -4.53
C ALA A 283 0.74 29.68 -3.23
N GLU A 284 0.09 30.53 -2.43
CA GLU A 284 -0.60 30.10 -1.21
C GLU A 284 -1.78 29.16 -1.53
N GLU A 285 -2.59 29.44 -2.57
CA GLU A 285 -3.65 28.51 -3.01
C GLU A 285 -3.09 27.13 -3.41
N ILE A 286 -1.94 27.08 -4.09
CA ILE A 286 -1.26 25.82 -4.42
C ILE A 286 -0.80 25.11 -3.14
N MET A 287 -0.15 25.83 -2.23
CA MET A 287 0.35 25.24 -0.97
C MET A 287 -0.77 24.76 -0.07
N GLU A 288 -1.88 25.50 0.01
CA GLU A 288 -3.08 25.08 0.73
C GLU A 288 -3.64 23.76 0.17
N ASP A 289 -3.72 23.63 -1.16
CA ASP A 289 -4.13 22.41 -1.83
C ASP A 289 -3.21 21.23 -1.46
N LYS A 290 -1.88 21.44 -1.55
CA LYS A 290 -0.89 20.41 -1.18
C LYS A 290 -1.00 20.02 0.29
N ARG A 291 -1.19 20.98 1.20
CA ARG A 291 -1.38 20.68 2.63
C ARG A 291 -2.66 19.87 2.89
N LYS A 292 -3.77 20.20 2.23
CA LYS A 292 -5.03 19.45 2.33
C LYS A 292 -4.92 18.05 1.74
N ILE A 293 -4.23 17.90 0.61
CA ILE A 293 -3.93 16.60 0.01
C ILE A 293 -3.11 15.74 0.97
N LEU A 294 -1.99 16.25 1.50
CA LEU A 294 -1.09 15.49 2.38
C LEU A 294 -1.70 15.19 3.76
N SER A 295 -2.65 15.99 4.24
CA SER A 295 -3.45 15.68 5.44
C SER A 295 -4.62 14.72 5.16
N MET A 296 -4.88 14.39 3.89
CA MET A 296 -6.06 13.62 3.44
C MET A 296 -7.40 14.32 3.70
N GLU A 297 -7.37 15.65 3.80
CA GLU A 297 -8.52 16.56 3.89
C GLU A 297 -8.77 17.31 2.56
N GLY A 298 -8.29 16.70 1.47
CA GLY A 298 -8.32 17.28 0.12
C GLY A 298 -9.72 17.69 -0.34
N HIS A 299 -9.75 18.71 -1.20
CA HIS A 299 -10.93 19.07 -1.98
C HIS A 299 -11.19 18.07 -3.10
N LYS A 300 -12.24 18.32 -3.88
CA LYS A 300 -12.42 17.67 -5.19
C LYS A 300 -11.16 17.82 -6.04
N PHE A 301 -10.95 16.93 -6.99
CA PHE A 301 -9.86 17.03 -7.94
C PHE A 301 -9.94 18.38 -8.71
N ASP A 302 -8.82 18.90 -9.19
CA ASP A 302 -8.80 20.11 -10.04
C ASP A 302 -9.41 21.37 -9.38
N TYR A 303 -9.27 21.56 -8.05
CA TYR A 303 -10.00 22.62 -7.31
C TYR A 303 -9.52 24.04 -7.60
N TYR A 304 -8.23 24.34 -7.38
CA TYR A 304 -7.65 25.68 -7.53
C TYR A 304 -7.12 25.95 -8.95
N GLU A 305 -7.39 27.13 -9.49
CA GLU A 305 -6.89 27.54 -10.83
C GLU A 305 -5.36 27.57 -10.93
N PRO A 306 -4.61 28.12 -9.94
CA PRO A 306 -3.15 28.07 -9.99
C PRO A 306 -2.57 26.65 -10.08
N THR A 307 -3.16 25.67 -9.40
CA THR A 307 -2.76 24.26 -9.50
C THR A 307 -2.96 23.73 -10.92
N ARG A 308 -4.03 24.15 -11.61
CA ARG A 308 -4.29 23.79 -13.01
C ARG A 308 -3.24 24.39 -13.94
N ILE A 309 -2.91 25.66 -13.75
CA ILE A 309 -1.88 26.36 -14.53
C ILE A 309 -0.52 25.68 -14.34
N LEU A 310 -0.14 25.37 -13.10
CA LEU A 310 1.11 24.69 -12.79
C LEU A 310 1.20 23.32 -13.48
N GLY A 311 0.07 22.58 -13.55
CA GLY A 311 -0.02 21.30 -14.24
C GLY A 311 -0.30 21.37 -15.75
N ASP A 312 -0.25 22.55 -16.37
CA ASP A 312 -0.63 22.79 -17.77
C ASP A 312 -1.99 22.16 -18.16
N TYR A 313 -2.93 22.17 -17.20
CA TYR A 313 -4.25 21.54 -17.32
C TYR A 313 -4.20 20.07 -17.77
N TYR A 314 -3.08 19.37 -17.53
CA TYR A 314 -2.82 18.03 -18.06
C TYR A 314 -3.95 17.08 -17.69
N TRP A 315 -4.17 16.88 -16.39
CA TRP A 315 -5.18 15.93 -15.90
C TRP A 315 -6.60 16.36 -16.22
N ARG A 316 -6.89 17.67 -16.20
CA ARG A 316 -8.19 18.20 -16.65
C ARG A 316 -8.48 17.75 -18.09
N LYS A 317 -7.55 17.98 -19.02
CA LYS A 317 -7.67 17.54 -20.42
C LYS A 317 -7.87 16.01 -20.55
N LYS A 318 -7.26 15.22 -19.66
CA LYS A 318 -7.36 13.75 -19.66
C LYS A 318 -8.65 13.19 -19.06
N MET A 319 -9.26 13.88 -18.10
CA MET A 319 -10.44 13.41 -17.37
C MET A 319 -11.76 13.90 -17.95
N LEU A 320 -11.78 15.09 -18.57
CA LEU A 320 -13.01 15.68 -19.11
C LEU A 320 -13.79 14.79 -20.10
N PRO A 321 -13.16 13.98 -20.98
CA PRO A 321 -13.91 13.09 -21.86
C PRO A 321 -14.79 12.07 -21.13
N LEU A 322 -14.30 11.53 -20.00
CA LEU A 322 -15.11 10.67 -19.14
C LEU A 322 -16.24 11.47 -18.48
N GLY A 323 -15.95 12.70 -18.05
CA GLY A 323 -16.96 13.62 -17.53
C GLY A 323 -18.10 13.88 -18.51
N SER A 324 -17.79 14.12 -19.79
CA SER A 324 -18.80 14.30 -20.84
C SER A 324 -19.65 13.04 -21.04
N ALA A 325 -19.07 11.85 -20.93
CA ALA A 325 -19.82 10.60 -21.08
C ALA A 325 -20.74 10.27 -19.87
N VAL A 326 -20.35 10.71 -18.66
CA VAL A 326 -21.11 10.48 -17.43
C VAL A 326 -22.18 11.55 -17.22
N TYR A 327 -21.81 12.83 -17.33
CA TYR A 327 -22.65 13.98 -16.94
C TYR A 327 -23.13 14.84 -18.13
N GLY A 328 -22.67 14.56 -19.35
CA GLY A 328 -22.92 15.40 -20.52
C GLY A 328 -21.97 16.60 -20.61
N GLU A 329 -21.89 17.21 -21.79
CA GLU A 329 -20.89 18.24 -22.10
C GLU A 329 -21.01 19.50 -21.22
N GLN A 330 -22.22 19.87 -20.80
CA GLN A 330 -22.49 21.04 -19.96
C GLN A 330 -22.07 20.84 -18.49
N HIS A 331 -22.01 19.59 -18.02
CA HIS A 331 -21.74 19.25 -16.62
C HIS A 331 -20.54 18.33 -16.44
N LYS A 332 -19.70 18.20 -17.47
CA LYS A 332 -18.53 17.30 -17.50
C LYS A 332 -17.56 17.50 -16.33
N GLU A 333 -17.49 18.70 -15.75
CA GLU A 333 -16.62 19.02 -14.61
C GLU A 333 -17.08 18.37 -13.30
N ASN A 334 -18.32 17.88 -13.21
CA ASN A 334 -18.80 17.14 -12.05
C ASN A 334 -18.00 15.85 -11.82
N ILE A 335 -17.28 15.36 -12.84
CA ILE A 335 -16.35 14.23 -12.71
C ILE A 335 -15.32 14.44 -11.61
N PHE A 336 -14.87 15.69 -11.40
CA PHE A 336 -13.82 16.00 -10.44
C PHE A 336 -14.22 15.79 -8.98
N ASN A 337 -15.53 15.72 -8.69
CA ASN A 337 -16.04 15.39 -7.36
C ASN A 337 -15.87 13.90 -7.02
N HIS A 338 -15.73 13.04 -8.03
CA HIS A 338 -15.82 11.59 -7.87
C HIS A 338 -14.51 10.85 -8.19
N VAL A 339 -13.50 11.56 -8.67
CA VAL A 339 -12.21 10.98 -9.05
C VAL A 339 -11.11 11.44 -8.10
N ALA A 340 -10.18 10.53 -7.83
CA ALA A 340 -8.88 10.84 -7.25
C ALA A 340 -7.78 10.20 -8.10
N LEU A 341 -6.60 10.79 -8.08
CA LEU A 341 -5.39 10.21 -8.67
C LEU A 341 -4.52 9.70 -7.54
N CYS A 342 -4.01 8.48 -7.64
CA CYS A 342 -3.02 7.92 -6.73
C CYS A 342 -1.77 7.57 -7.54
N GLN A 343 -0.61 8.04 -7.08
CA GLN A 343 0.68 7.74 -7.68
C GLN A 343 1.29 6.54 -6.98
N TYR A 344 1.88 5.62 -7.76
CA TYR A 344 2.71 4.55 -7.23
C TYR A 344 3.90 5.09 -6.43
N PHE A 345 4.41 6.26 -6.82
CA PHE A 345 5.50 6.95 -6.15
C PHE A 345 5.21 8.45 -6.03
N ALA A 346 5.38 9.01 -4.83
CA ALA A 346 4.97 10.38 -4.52
C ALA A 346 5.93 11.47 -5.05
N TYR A 347 7.20 11.11 -5.29
CA TYR A 347 8.21 12.06 -5.73
C TYR A 347 8.28 12.20 -7.24
N THR A 348 8.66 13.39 -7.65
CA THR A 348 8.67 13.81 -9.04
C THR A 348 9.99 13.44 -9.72
N SER A 349 9.95 13.07 -10.99
CA SER A 349 11.15 12.83 -11.81
C SER A 349 10.85 13.07 -13.29
N GLN A 350 11.88 13.34 -14.10
CA GLN A 350 11.69 13.57 -15.54
C GLN A 350 11.38 12.25 -16.27
N GLU A 351 12.06 11.18 -15.88
CA GLU A 351 11.77 9.82 -16.31
C GLU A 351 11.29 8.96 -15.15
N SER A 352 10.42 7.98 -15.45
CA SER A 352 9.91 7.01 -14.49
C SER A 352 11.03 6.41 -13.64
N PRO A 353 10.92 6.44 -12.30
CA PRO A 353 11.88 5.76 -11.46
C PRO A 353 11.68 4.24 -11.53
N SER A 354 12.77 3.50 -11.37
CA SER A 354 12.75 2.03 -11.30
C SER A 354 13.01 1.59 -9.86
N ILE A 355 11.95 1.56 -9.06
CA ILE A 355 12.00 1.16 -7.66
C ILE A 355 11.87 -0.36 -7.55
N LYS A 356 12.80 -0.99 -6.81
CA LYS A 356 12.77 -2.44 -6.53
C LYS A 356 12.13 -2.71 -5.17
N ASP A 357 12.64 -2.04 -4.13
CA ASP A 357 12.18 -2.19 -2.76
C ASP A 357 11.18 -1.09 -2.44
N LEU A 358 10.04 -1.44 -1.83
CA LEU A 358 9.00 -0.49 -1.49
C LEU A 358 9.48 0.48 -0.40
N PHE A 359 9.32 1.77 -0.68
CA PHE A 359 9.61 2.85 0.27
C PHE A 359 8.55 2.85 1.38
N PRO A 360 8.85 3.33 2.59
CA PRO A 360 7.85 3.54 3.64
C PRO A 360 6.61 4.31 3.17
N SER A 361 6.76 5.35 2.35
CA SER A 361 5.62 6.07 1.75
C SER A 361 4.72 5.17 0.89
N GLN A 362 5.29 4.23 0.14
CA GLN A 362 4.54 3.28 -0.68
C GLN A 362 3.84 2.23 0.18
N LYS A 363 4.49 1.77 1.26
CA LYS A 363 3.85 0.89 2.25
C LYS A 363 2.62 1.57 2.86
N PHE A 364 2.69 2.88 3.12
CA PHE A 364 1.51 3.64 3.53
C PHE A 364 0.44 3.71 2.44
N THR A 365 0.81 3.92 1.17
CA THR A 365 -0.14 3.83 0.04
C THR A 365 -0.85 2.47 -0.01
N LYS A 366 -0.16 1.35 0.25
CA LYS A 366 -0.80 0.02 0.36
C LYS A 366 -1.89 0.02 1.44
N MET A 367 -1.64 0.61 2.61
CA MET A 367 -2.64 0.72 3.69
C MET A 367 -3.86 1.55 3.28
N VAL A 368 -3.67 2.65 2.55
CA VAL A 368 -4.78 3.45 2.00
C VAL A 368 -5.62 2.61 1.04
N LEU A 369 -4.99 1.83 0.15
CA LEU A 369 -5.69 0.96 -0.79
C LEU A 369 -6.46 -0.17 -0.07
N LEU A 370 -5.88 -0.77 0.96
CA LEU A 370 -6.56 -1.77 1.80
C LEU A 370 -7.78 -1.16 2.51
N TYR A 371 -7.67 0.05 3.05
CA TYR A 371 -8.79 0.77 3.64
C TYR A 371 -9.92 0.99 2.62
N LEU A 372 -9.57 1.48 1.44
CA LEU A 372 -10.53 1.70 0.35
C LEU A 372 -11.20 0.38 -0.10
N ALA A 373 -10.44 -0.72 -0.16
CA ALA A 373 -10.97 -2.03 -0.52
C ALA A 373 -11.92 -2.60 0.54
N THR A 374 -11.59 -2.45 1.82
CA THR A 374 -12.30 -3.07 2.94
C THR A 374 -13.49 -2.25 3.43
N SER A 375 -13.37 -0.92 3.42
CA SER A 375 -14.30 -0.02 4.12
C SER A 375 -15.04 0.94 3.20
N VAL A 376 -14.49 1.28 2.03
CA VAL A 376 -15.14 2.10 1.00
C VAL A 376 -15.54 1.21 -0.18
N LYS A 377 -16.37 0.20 0.08
CA LYS A 377 -16.61 -0.94 -0.83
C LYS A 377 -17.09 -0.56 -2.25
N ASP A 378 -17.67 0.63 -2.43
CA ASP A 378 -18.11 1.11 -3.74
C ASP A 378 -17.01 1.76 -4.58
N VAL A 379 -15.79 1.96 -4.07
CA VAL A 379 -14.72 2.55 -4.90
C VAL A 379 -14.21 1.56 -5.94
N LYS A 380 -14.05 2.04 -7.17
CA LYS A 380 -13.36 1.34 -8.26
C LYS A 380 -11.96 1.93 -8.48
N PHE A 381 -11.07 1.11 -9.01
CA PHE A 381 -9.69 1.43 -9.29
C PHE A 381 -9.42 1.25 -10.78
N LEU A 382 -8.76 2.21 -11.41
CA LEU A 382 -8.32 2.13 -12.80
C LEU A 382 -6.80 2.19 -12.87
N VAL A 383 -6.16 1.07 -13.19
CA VAL A 383 -4.73 1.00 -13.51
C VAL A 383 -4.50 1.57 -14.89
N MET A 384 -3.92 2.78 -14.93
CA MET A 384 -3.61 3.43 -16.19
C MET A 384 -2.24 3.06 -16.72
N ARG A 385 -1.27 2.80 -15.82
CA ARG A 385 0.10 2.44 -16.19
C ARG A 385 0.71 1.51 -15.16
N HIS A 386 1.77 0.81 -15.58
CA HIS A 386 2.64 0.02 -14.72
C HIS A 386 1.90 -1.00 -13.85
N GLU A 387 1.03 -1.78 -14.48
CA GLU A 387 0.27 -2.87 -13.87
C GLU A 387 1.14 -3.76 -12.97
N THR A 388 2.32 -4.17 -13.44
CA THR A 388 3.22 -5.02 -12.65
C THR A 388 3.64 -4.36 -11.33
N GLN A 389 3.93 -3.05 -11.33
CA GLN A 389 4.34 -2.34 -10.11
C GLN A 389 3.17 -2.21 -9.13
N TRP A 390 1.97 -1.90 -9.64
CA TRP A 390 0.77 -1.87 -8.81
C TRP A 390 0.41 -3.25 -8.24
N LYS A 391 0.57 -4.32 -9.03
CA LYS A 391 0.39 -5.69 -8.55
C LYS A 391 1.40 -6.04 -7.46
N THR A 392 2.67 -5.68 -7.62
CA THR A 392 3.69 -5.84 -6.57
C THR A 392 3.34 -5.06 -5.30
N LEU A 393 2.85 -3.82 -5.42
CA LEU A 393 2.45 -3.01 -4.27
C LEU A 393 1.25 -3.61 -3.54
N MET A 394 0.19 -3.94 -4.28
CA MET A 394 -1.04 -4.47 -3.72
C MET A 394 -0.83 -5.87 -3.11
N GLY A 395 0.02 -6.69 -3.73
CA GLY A 395 0.12 -8.11 -3.46
C GLY A 395 -1.05 -8.90 -4.05
N ASP A 396 -0.92 -10.22 -4.09
CA ASP A 396 -1.88 -11.09 -4.78
C ASP A 396 -3.27 -11.04 -4.14
N GLY A 397 -3.36 -10.90 -2.81
CA GLY A 397 -4.64 -10.85 -2.10
C GLY A 397 -5.49 -9.65 -2.51
N LEU A 398 -4.97 -8.44 -2.34
CA LEU A 398 -5.68 -7.21 -2.69
C LEU A 398 -5.94 -7.10 -4.20
N TRP A 399 -4.95 -7.44 -5.03
CA TRP A 399 -5.11 -7.41 -6.48
C TRP A 399 -6.24 -8.32 -6.94
N ASN A 400 -6.19 -9.60 -6.55
CA ASN A 400 -7.17 -10.60 -6.98
C ASN A 400 -8.56 -10.32 -6.40
N TYR A 401 -8.65 -9.84 -5.15
CA TYR A 401 -9.93 -9.46 -4.55
C TYR A 401 -10.61 -8.35 -5.36
N LEU A 402 -9.89 -7.26 -5.65
CA LEU A 402 -10.48 -6.16 -6.40
C LEU A 402 -10.80 -6.55 -7.85
N TYR A 403 -9.93 -7.34 -8.49
CA TYR A 403 -10.14 -7.79 -9.87
C TYR A 403 -11.37 -8.70 -9.98
N SER A 404 -11.46 -9.73 -9.15
CA SER A 404 -12.57 -10.72 -9.17
C SER A 404 -13.93 -10.10 -8.81
N ASN A 405 -13.94 -8.95 -8.13
CA ASN A 405 -15.15 -8.21 -7.78
C ASN A 405 -15.46 -7.04 -8.75
N ASN A 406 -14.84 -6.99 -9.93
CA ASN A 406 -15.01 -5.90 -10.91
C ASN A 406 -14.72 -4.51 -10.33
N ARG A 407 -13.82 -4.42 -9.35
CA ARG A 407 -13.40 -3.17 -8.71
C ARG A 407 -12.04 -2.70 -9.17
N LEU A 408 -11.19 -3.57 -9.73
CA LEU A 408 -9.94 -3.19 -10.37
C LEU A 408 -10.04 -3.38 -11.88
N LEU A 409 -9.80 -2.30 -12.61
CA LEU A 409 -9.87 -2.26 -14.07
C LEU A 409 -8.51 -1.84 -14.61
N VAL A 410 -8.09 -2.43 -15.72
CA VAL A 410 -6.80 -2.13 -16.35
C VAL A 410 -7.04 -1.49 -17.71
N SER A 411 -6.37 -0.36 -17.96
CA SER A 411 -6.47 0.36 -19.22
C SER A 411 -5.82 -0.43 -20.36
N LYS A 412 -6.53 -0.56 -21.49
CA LYS A 412 -6.01 -1.22 -22.70
C LYS A 412 -4.79 -0.50 -23.30
N ASN A 413 -4.77 0.83 -23.27
CA ASN A 413 -3.68 1.64 -23.83
C ASN A 413 -3.01 2.48 -22.73
N TYR A 414 -1.97 1.93 -22.13
CA TYR A 414 -1.23 2.58 -21.05
C TYR A 414 -0.43 3.81 -21.51
N ALA A 415 -0.08 3.91 -22.79
CA ALA A 415 0.72 5.03 -23.29
C ALA A 415 -0.07 6.34 -23.28
N ASN A 416 -1.37 6.30 -23.61
CA ASN A 416 -2.23 7.48 -23.63
C ASN A 416 -3.16 7.52 -22.42
N GLN A 417 -2.93 8.50 -21.54
CA GLN A 417 -3.66 8.64 -20.30
C GLN A 417 -5.03 9.35 -20.44
N CYS A 418 -5.58 9.49 -21.63
CA CYS A 418 -6.90 10.10 -21.81
C CYS A 418 -8.00 9.09 -21.45
N LEU A 419 -8.91 9.44 -20.54
CA LEU A 419 -10.00 8.58 -20.08
C LEU A 419 -11.11 8.51 -21.14
N THR A 420 -10.87 7.68 -22.14
CA THR A 420 -11.77 7.44 -23.27
C THR A 420 -12.00 5.95 -23.44
N GLU A 421 -13.12 5.60 -24.07
CA GLU A 421 -13.45 4.21 -24.39
C GLU A 421 -12.33 3.50 -25.15
N LYS A 422 -11.72 4.19 -26.13
CA LYS A 422 -10.61 3.66 -26.93
C LYS A 422 -9.40 3.26 -26.06
N ASN A 423 -9.05 4.09 -25.08
CA ASN A 423 -7.85 3.85 -24.27
C ASN A 423 -8.12 2.88 -23.13
N ILE A 424 -9.27 2.99 -22.46
CA ILE A 424 -9.62 2.12 -21.34
C ILE A 424 -10.02 0.72 -21.82
N GLY A 425 -10.66 0.63 -22.99
CA GLY A 425 -11.30 -0.58 -23.50
C GLY A 425 -12.81 -0.53 -23.25
N ASN A 426 -13.62 -0.97 -24.21
CA ASN A 426 -15.08 -0.83 -24.21
C ASN A 426 -15.75 -1.39 -22.94
N GLU A 427 -15.38 -2.61 -22.53
CA GLU A 427 -15.94 -3.26 -21.34
C GLU A 427 -15.62 -2.49 -20.06
N ASN A 428 -14.33 -2.26 -19.78
CA ASN A 428 -13.88 -1.50 -18.61
C ASN A 428 -14.43 -0.07 -18.58
N TYR A 429 -14.53 0.58 -19.74
CA TYR A 429 -15.08 1.93 -19.85
C TYR A 429 -16.56 1.96 -19.50
N THR A 430 -17.34 0.99 -19.99
CA THR A 430 -18.77 0.84 -19.67
C THR A 430 -18.97 0.66 -18.17
N ILE A 431 -18.19 -0.23 -17.55
CA ILE A 431 -18.22 -0.45 -16.09
C ILE A 431 -17.97 0.86 -15.32
N ILE A 432 -17.00 1.67 -15.74
CA ILE A 432 -16.68 2.96 -15.08
C ILE A 432 -17.81 3.96 -15.27
N VAL A 433 -18.33 4.12 -16.49
CA VAL A 433 -19.38 5.10 -16.78
C VAL A 433 -20.65 4.77 -16.01
N GLU A 434 -21.07 3.51 -16.01
CA GLU A 434 -22.26 3.07 -15.26
C GLU A 434 -22.09 3.25 -13.75
N HIS A 435 -20.90 2.96 -13.24
CA HIS A 435 -20.56 3.16 -11.83
C HIS A 435 -20.71 4.63 -11.41
N LEU A 436 -20.15 5.55 -12.20
CA LEU A 436 -20.17 6.98 -11.89
C LEU A 436 -21.53 7.64 -12.13
N LYS A 437 -22.38 7.07 -13.01
CA LYS A 437 -23.76 7.54 -13.21
C LYS A 437 -24.69 7.21 -12.04
N LYS A 438 -24.37 6.18 -11.25
CA LYS A 438 -25.12 5.76 -10.06
C LYS A 438 -24.72 6.51 -8.79
N SER A 439 -23.69 7.35 -8.87
CA SER A 439 -23.03 8.00 -7.73
C SER A 439 -23.66 9.32 -7.32
#